data_AF-A0A9Q6WMA9-F1
#
_entry.id   AF-A0A9Q6WMA9-F1
#
_cell.length_a   1.000
_cell.length_b   1.000
_cell.length_c   1.000
_cell.angle_alpha   90.00
_cell.angle_beta   90.00
_cell.angle_gamma   90.00
#
_symmetry.space_group_name_H-M   'P 1'
#
loop_
_entity.id
_entity.type
_entity.pdbx_description
1 polymer ?
#
loop_
_entity_poly.entity_id
_entity_poly.type
_entity_poly.pdbx_seq_one_letter_code
_entity_poly.pdbx_strand_id
1 'polypeptide(L)'
;MDGCKTRGESAVPADDPIFTWADKARVPREMLLLCWQVFKETHLAAERKQQIDWRAHFRNSVRNSWYRLWYFDLNGECRLTTAGEQARRTYEKDAA
;
A
#
# COMPACT_ATOMS: atom_id res chain seq x y z
N MET A 1 -15.19 5.77 -10.94
CA MET A 1 -15.00 4.32 -11.17
C MET A 1 -16.06 3.84 -12.17
N ASP A 2 -15.88 4.15 -13.44
CA ASP A 2 -16.68 3.52 -14.50
C ASP A 2 -15.82 2.44 -15.13
N GLY A 3 -16.04 1.20 -14.67
CA GLY A 3 -15.45 -0.02 -15.27
C GLY A 3 -14.71 -0.96 -14.33
N CYS A 4 -14.59 -0.70 -13.03
CA CYS A 4 -14.00 -1.65 -12.08
C CYS A 4 -14.95 -1.88 -10.90
N LYS A 5 -16.04 -2.61 -11.17
CA LYS A 5 -17.04 -3.00 -10.16
C LYS A 5 -17.30 -4.51 -10.11
N THR A 6 -16.49 -5.36 -10.77
CA THR A 6 -16.84 -6.80 -10.87
C THR A 6 -15.68 -7.76 -11.01
N ARG A 7 -14.51 -7.45 -10.45
CA ARG A 7 -13.45 -8.47 -10.31
C ARG A 7 -12.58 -8.11 -9.13
N GLY A 8 -12.24 -9.09 -8.29
CA GLY A 8 -11.21 -8.99 -7.26
C GLY A 8 -9.81 -8.82 -7.87
N GLU A 9 -9.67 -7.92 -8.84
CA GLU A 9 -8.44 -7.56 -9.51
C GLU A 9 -7.59 -6.75 -8.54
N SER A 10 -6.41 -7.28 -8.23
CA SER A 10 -5.36 -6.56 -7.52
C SER A 10 -5.12 -5.24 -8.23
N ALA A 11 -5.53 -4.13 -7.61
CA ALA A 11 -5.54 -2.83 -8.25
C ALA A 11 -4.14 -2.33 -8.66
N VAL A 12 -3.08 -2.91 -8.11
CA VAL A 12 -1.71 -2.78 -8.60
C VAL A 12 -1.40 -3.97 -9.53
N PRO A 13 -1.17 -3.75 -10.84
CA PRO A 13 -0.80 -4.83 -11.76
C PRO A 13 0.43 -5.60 -11.27
N ALA A 14 0.48 -6.92 -11.48
CA ALA A 14 1.60 -7.74 -11.00
C ALA A 14 2.98 -7.29 -11.53
N ASP A 15 3.01 -6.65 -12.70
CA ASP A 15 4.22 -6.12 -13.35
C ASP A 15 4.54 -4.67 -12.94
N ASP A 16 3.86 -4.10 -11.93
CA ASP A 16 4.12 -2.73 -11.51
C ASP A 16 5.58 -2.57 -11.00
N PRO A 17 6.33 -1.55 -11.45
CA PRO A 17 7.72 -1.34 -11.05
C PRO A 17 7.91 -1.13 -9.55
N ILE A 18 6.84 -0.92 -8.78
CA ILE A 18 6.90 -0.89 -7.32
C ILE A 18 7.36 -2.22 -6.72
N PHE A 19 7.06 -3.35 -7.35
CA PHE A 19 7.49 -4.67 -6.86
C PHE A 19 8.99 -4.86 -7.06
N THR A 20 9.53 -4.45 -8.22
CA THR A 20 10.97 -4.44 -8.47
C THR A 20 11.71 -3.50 -7.50
N TRP A 21 11.12 -2.34 -7.19
CA TRP A 21 11.68 -1.45 -6.18
C TRP A 21 11.67 -2.08 -4.79
N ALA A 22 10.58 -2.73 -4.41
CA ALA A 22 10.43 -3.34 -3.09
C ALA A 22 11.41 -4.49 -2.86
N ASP A 23 11.67 -5.31 -3.88
CA ASP A 23 12.71 -6.33 -3.86
C ASP A 23 14.09 -5.71 -3.56
N LYS A 24 14.48 -4.69 -4.33
CA LYS A 24 15.76 -3.97 -4.14
C LYS A 24 15.85 -3.28 -2.78
N ALA A 25 14.75 -2.72 -2.29
CA ALA A 25 14.66 -2.05 -1.00
C ALA A 25 14.46 -3.01 0.17
N ARG A 26 14.35 -4.32 -0.08
CA ARG A 26 14.00 -5.37 0.91
C ARG A 26 12.73 -5.06 1.71
N VAL A 27 11.75 -4.48 1.05
CA VAL A 27 10.41 -4.25 1.62
C VAL A 27 9.53 -5.46 1.28
N PRO A 28 9.05 -6.23 2.27
CA PRO A 28 8.18 -7.37 2.04
C PRO A 28 6.90 -6.99 1.29
N ARG A 29 6.41 -7.91 0.43
CA ARG A 29 5.21 -7.69 -0.37
C ARG A 29 3.97 -7.40 0.49
N GLU A 30 3.89 -8.00 1.67
CA GLU A 30 2.84 -7.73 2.66
C GLU A 30 2.78 -6.26 3.09
N MET A 31 3.93 -5.55 3.19
CA MET A 31 3.97 -4.14 3.52
C MET A 31 3.38 -3.27 2.41
N LEU A 32 3.61 -3.65 1.16
CA LEU A 32 3.00 -2.99 0.01
C LEU A 32 1.48 -3.20 -0.02
N LEU A 33 1.03 -4.42 0.27
CA LEU A 33 -0.40 -4.74 0.36
C LEU A 33 -1.06 -3.96 1.49
N LEU A 34 -0.40 -3.87 2.65
CA LEU A 34 -0.88 -3.06 3.77
C LEU A 34 -0.97 -1.58 3.39
N CYS A 35 0.08 -1.03 2.77
CA CYS A 35 0.08 0.35 2.26
C CYS A 35 -1.04 0.58 1.23
N TRP A 36 -1.34 -0.42 0.40
CA TRP A 36 -2.42 -0.34 -0.56
C TRP A 36 -3.79 -0.23 0.11
N GLN A 37 -4.04 -0.98 1.19
CA GLN A 37 -5.29 -0.85 1.95
C GLN A 37 -5.45 0.55 2.54
N VAL A 38 -4.41 1.07 3.20
CA VAL A 38 -4.40 2.43 3.77
C VAL A 38 -4.60 3.49 2.68
N PHE A 39 -3.93 3.32 1.54
CA PHE A 39 -4.04 4.23 0.41
C PHE A 39 -5.46 4.27 -0.14
N LYS A 40 -6.09 3.10 -0.34
CA LYS A 40 -7.48 3.00 -0.77
C LYS A 40 -8.42 3.67 0.23
N GLU A 41 -8.33 3.37 1.51
CA GLU A 41 -9.23 3.97 2.51
C GLU A 41 -9.11 5.50 2.50
N THR A 42 -7.88 6.02 2.49
CA THR A 42 -7.60 7.46 2.48
C THR A 42 -8.16 8.17 1.23
N HIS A 43 -8.07 7.53 0.06
CA HIS A 43 -8.42 8.16 -1.22
C HIS A 43 -9.81 7.79 -1.75
N LEU A 44 -10.45 6.74 -1.22
CA LEU A 44 -11.84 6.38 -1.53
C LEU A 44 -12.83 7.08 -0.57
N ALA A 45 -12.44 7.32 0.68
CA ALA A 45 -13.24 8.13 1.61
C ALA A 45 -13.27 9.61 1.20
N ALA A 46 -12.24 10.07 0.50
CA ALA A 46 -12.24 11.39 -0.11
C ALA A 46 -13.01 11.32 -1.44
N GLU A 47 -14.21 11.90 -1.53
CA GLU A 47 -14.94 12.18 -2.79
C GLU A 47 -14.19 13.19 -3.70
N ARG A 48 -12.86 13.18 -3.69
CA ARG A 48 -12.03 14.04 -4.52
C ARG A 48 -11.93 13.43 -5.91
N LYS A 49 -12.00 14.33 -6.90
CA LYS A 49 -11.77 14.06 -8.33
C LYS A 49 -10.61 13.06 -8.48
N GLN A 50 -10.89 11.89 -9.05
CA GLN A 50 -9.90 10.84 -9.23
C GLN A 50 -8.67 11.44 -9.93
N GLN A 51 -7.54 11.49 -9.22
CA GLN A 51 -6.31 11.98 -9.82
C GLN A 51 -5.94 11.05 -10.97
N ILE A 52 -5.73 11.64 -12.15
CA ILE A 52 -5.39 10.94 -13.40
C ILE A 52 -4.20 9.99 -13.18
N ASP A 53 -3.28 10.35 -12.28
CA ASP A 53 -2.06 9.61 -11.96
C ASP A 53 -2.02 8.97 -10.56
N TRP A 54 -3.15 8.45 -10.06
CA TRP A 54 -3.21 7.83 -8.73
C TRP A 54 -2.17 6.70 -8.53
N ARG A 55 -1.75 6.01 -9.60
CA ARG A 55 -0.68 5.00 -9.54
C ARG A 55 0.67 5.61 -9.18
N ALA A 56 1.02 6.75 -9.77
CA ALA A 56 2.24 7.47 -9.42
C ALA A 56 2.18 7.95 -7.96
N HIS A 57 1.01 8.38 -7.50
CA HIS A 57 0.80 8.78 -6.11
C HIS A 57 1.01 7.62 -5.15
N PHE A 58 0.42 6.45 -5.41
CA PHE A 58 0.64 5.26 -4.60
C PHE A 58 2.14 4.89 -4.52
N ARG A 59 2.83 4.84 -5.67
CA ARG A 59 4.27 4.54 -5.71
C ARG A 59 5.08 5.54 -4.88
N ASN A 60 4.74 6.83 -4.96
CA ASN A 60 5.40 7.86 -4.17
C ASN A 60 5.09 7.72 -2.67
N SER A 61 3.85 7.39 -2.30
CA SER A 61 3.47 7.12 -0.90
C SER A 61 4.26 5.95 -0.31
N VAL A 62 4.46 4.88 -1.09
CA VAL A 62 5.29 3.72 -0.69
C VAL A 62 6.75 4.13 -0.54
N ARG A 63 7.35 4.73 -1.57
CA ARG A 63 8.79 5.06 -1.59
C ARG A 63 9.18 6.05 -0.49
N ASN A 64 8.30 7.00 -0.19
CA ASN A 64 8.53 8.01 0.84
C ASN A 64 8.04 7.57 2.24
N SER A 65 7.55 6.34 2.39
CA SER A 65 6.94 5.84 3.63
C SER A 65 5.92 6.83 4.22
N TRP A 66 5.05 7.38 3.37
CA TRP A 66 4.14 8.49 3.70
C TRP A 66 3.26 8.17 4.92
N TYR A 67 2.78 6.94 5.00
CA TYR A 67 1.94 6.45 6.09
C TYR A 67 2.73 5.93 7.31
N ARG A 68 4.07 5.93 7.23
CA ARG A 68 4.98 5.48 8.29
C ARG A 68 4.63 4.09 8.83
N LEU A 69 4.28 3.14 7.95
CA LEU A 69 3.79 1.81 8.33
C LEU A 69 4.91 0.86 8.73
N TRP A 70 6.11 1.04 8.20
CA TRP A 70 7.26 0.21 8.52
C TRP A 70 8.51 1.06 8.75
N TYR A 71 9.49 0.42 9.37
CA TYR A 71 10.85 0.89 9.54
C TYR A 71 11.83 -0.27 9.27
N PHE A 72 13.11 0.04 9.12
CA PHE A 72 14.17 -0.96 9.08
C PHE A 72 14.88 -0.98 10.43
N ASP A 73 15.03 -2.16 11.02
CA ASP A 73 15.80 -2.31 12.25
C ASP A 73 17.32 -2.28 11.99
N LEU A 74 18.11 -2.45 13.06
CA LEU A 74 19.57 -2.45 12.98
C LEU A 74 20.15 -3.60 12.13
N ASN A 75 19.37 -4.66 11.90
CA ASN A 75 19.75 -5.79 11.07
C ASN A 75 19.31 -5.59 9.60
N GLY A 76 18.62 -4.47 9.31
CA GLY A 76 18.05 -4.19 7.99
C GLY A 76 16.79 -4.99 7.71
N GLU A 77 16.13 -5.54 8.74
CA GLU A 77 14.84 -6.21 8.58
C GLU A 77 13.71 -5.19 8.60
N CYS A 78 12.76 -5.35 7.68
CA CYS A 78 11.57 -4.51 7.61
C CYS A 78 10.58 -4.92 8.70
N ARG A 79 10.29 -4.01 9.63
CA ARG A 79 9.40 -4.23 10.78
C ARG A 79 8.27 -3.21 10.77
N LEU A 80 7.10 -3.60 11.27
CA LEU A 80 5.95 -2.70 11.40
C LEU A 80 6.18 -1.68 12.50
N THR A 81 5.82 -0.43 12.24
CA THR A 81 5.63 0.56 13.30
C THR A 81 4.34 0.28 14.06
N THR A 82 4.08 1.01 15.14
CA THR A 82 2.77 0.98 15.81
C THR A 82 1.63 1.31 14.86
N ALA A 83 1.81 2.30 13.96
CA ALA A 83 0.80 2.65 12.96
C ALA A 83 0.60 1.53 11.93
N GLY A 84 1.68 0.87 11.51
CA GLY A 84 1.61 -0.31 10.66
C GLY A 84 0.87 -1.47 11.30
N GLU A 85 1.14 -1.76 12.57
CA GLU A 85 0.49 -2.83 13.30
C GLU A 85 -1.01 -2.54 13.53
N GLN A 86 -1.38 -1.29 13.80
CA GLN A 86 -2.78 -0.87 13.85
C GLN A 86 -3.47 -1.08 12.50
N ALA A 87 -2.88 -0.61 11.41
CA ALA A 87 -3.40 -0.82 10.07
C ALA A 87 -3.54 -2.32 9.74
N ARG A 88 -2.53 -3.13 10.09
CA ARG A 88 -2.55 -4.58 9.86
C ARG A 88 -3.76 -5.21 10.56
N ARG A 89 -3.97 -4.89 11.84
CA ARG A 89 -5.11 -5.41 12.62
C ARG A 89 -6.47 -4.92 12.13
N THR A 90 -6.55 -3.72 11.58
CA THR A 90 -7.77 -3.21 10.96
C THR A 90 -8.14 -4.07 9.76
N TYR A 91 -7.23 -4.23 8.80
CA TYR A 91 -7.55 -4.92 7.54
C TYR A 91 -7.41 -6.44 7.59
N GLU A 92 -6.70 -7.01 8.57
CA GLU A 92 -6.71 -8.45 8.84
C GLU A 92 -8.10 -8.92 9.28
N LYS A 93 -8.83 -8.08 10.02
CA LYS A 93 -10.21 -8.36 10.42
C LYS A 93 -11.22 -8.25 9.27
N ASP A 94 -10.94 -7.43 8.27
CA ASP A 94 -11.79 -7.31 7.08
C ASP A 94 -11.62 -8.48 6.08
N ALA A 95 -10.63 -9.35 6.29
CA ALA A 95 -10.35 -10.53 5.46
C ALA A 95 -10.89 -11.85 6.03
N ALA A 96 -11.55 -11.82 7.21
CA ALA A 96 -12.16 -12.96 7.90
C ALA A 96 -13.70 -12.88 7.84
#